data_AF-A0A7R9UW19-F1
#
_entry.id   AF-A0A7R9UW19-F1
#
_cell.length_a   1.000
_cell.length_b   1.000
_cell.length_c   1.000
_cell.angle_alpha   90.00
_cell.angle_beta   90.00
_cell.angle_gamma   90.00
#
_symmetry.space_group_name_H-M   'P 1'
#
loop_
_entity.id
_entity.type
_entity.pdbx_description
1 polymer ?
#
loop_
_entity_poly.entity_id
_entity_poly.type
_entity_poly.pdbx_seq_one_letter_code
_entity_poly.pdbx_strand_id
1 'polypeptide(L)'
;GFRSRDGSEELAARLARIMYDADEACGRPPSAVLRELAGLDAIQSFPLEYVMAARVSLLLRGLGLAFGVRVQTARLWRPYAERGLRQVVMAQAQGQGAPSNPLR
;
A
#
# COMPACT_ATOMS: atom_id res chain seq x y z
N GLY A 1 -0.75 -6.19 -8.26
CA GLY A 1 -0.73 -6.52 -6.82
C GLY A 1 0.57 -7.21 -6.47
N PHE A 2 0.83 -7.47 -5.19
CA PHE A 2 1.96 -8.34 -4.79
C PHE A 2 1.72 -9.76 -5.30
N ARG A 3 2.77 -10.44 -5.76
CA ARG A 3 2.72 -11.88 -6.08
C ARG A 3 3.71 -12.64 -5.22
N SER A 4 3.24 -13.71 -4.61
CA SER A 4 4.05 -14.67 -3.88
C SER A 4 4.09 -16.01 -4.63
N ARG A 5 4.93 -16.95 -4.21
CA ARG A 5 5.12 -18.22 -4.92
C ARG A 5 3.85 -19.06 -4.95
N ASP A 6 3.15 -19.13 -3.83
CA ASP A 6 1.96 -19.96 -3.66
C ASP A 6 0.67 -19.13 -3.74
N GLY A 7 0.77 -17.84 -4.10
CA GLY A 7 -0.39 -16.96 -4.27
C GLY A 7 -1.09 -16.60 -2.96
N SER A 8 -0.36 -16.53 -1.85
CA SER A 8 -0.88 -16.21 -0.52
C SER A 8 -1.54 -14.82 -0.49
N GLU A 9 -2.88 -14.81 -0.42
CA GLU A 9 -3.67 -13.59 -0.27
C GLU A 9 -3.39 -12.89 1.07
N GLU A 10 -3.14 -13.67 2.13
CA GLU A 10 -2.79 -13.14 3.44
C GLU A 10 -1.47 -12.36 3.38
N LEU A 11 -0.44 -12.93 2.75
CA LEU A 11 0.84 -12.24 2.56
C LEU A 11 0.65 -10.95 1.75
N ALA A 12 -0.12 -11.00 0.65
CA ALA A 12 -0.40 -9.83 -0.17
C ALA A 12 -1.12 -8.73 0.62
N ALA A 13 -2.10 -9.10 1.46
CA ALA A 13 -2.84 -8.17 2.30
C ALA A 13 -1.96 -7.56 3.42
N ARG A 14 -1.10 -8.37 4.05
CA ARG A 14 -0.17 -7.88 5.09
C ARG A 14 0.92 -6.99 4.49
N LEU A 15 1.46 -7.32 3.32
CA LEU A 15 2.40 -6.47 2.58
C LEU A 15 1.76 -5.14 2.20
N ALA A 16 0.53 -5.15 1.68
CA ALA A 16 -0.17 -3.92 1.34
C ALA A 16 -0.37 -3.03 2.56
N ARG A 17 -0.76 -3.61 3.71
CA ARG A 17 -0.84 -2.88 4.97
C ARG A 17 0.52 -2.29 5.35
N ILE A 18 1.57 -3.08 5.50
CA ILE A 18 2.89 -2.58 5.90
C ILE A 18 3.40 -1.47 4.95
N MET A 19 3.25 -1.65 3.64
CA MET A 19 3.78 -0.73 2.65
C MET A 19 2.99 0.58 2.54
N TYR A 20 1.68 0.56 2.81
CA TYR A 20 0.80 1.70 2.51
C TYR A 20 -0.01 2.23 3.70
N ASP A 21 -0.10 1.51 4.83
CA ASP A 21 -0.91 1.92 5.99
C ASP A 21 -0.38 1.43 7.36
N ALA A 22 -0.87 2.02 8.45
CA ALA A 22 -0.50 1.64 9.81
C ALA A 22 -0.66 0.15 10.09
N ASP A 23 0.25 -0.32 10.93
CA ASP A 23 0.58 -1.73 11.11
C ASP A 23 -0.04 -2.31 12.40
N GLU A 24 -0.34 -3.60 12.33
CA GLU A 24 -0.43 -4.50 13.49
C GLU A 24 0.91 -4.60 14.24
N ALA A 25 2.04 -4.26 13.60
CA ALA A 25 3.38 -4.30 14.19
C ALA A 25 3.73 -3.12 15.11
N CYS A 26 2.77 -2.64 15.90
CA CYS A 26 2.93 -1.52 16.84
C CYS A 26 4.30 -1.57 17.57
N GLY A 27 5.19 -0.62 17.26
CA GLY A 27 6.50 -0.48 17.90
C GLY A 27 7.66 -1.29 17.28
N ARG A 28 7.43 -2.07 16.22
CA ARG A 28 8.50 -2.80 15.51
C ARG A 28 8.98 -2.01 14.29
N PRO A 29 10.29 -2.07 13.97
CA PRO A 29 10.79 -1.49 12.73
C PRO A 29 10.23 -2.26 11.51
N PRO A 30 9.96 -1.58 10.38
CA PRO A 30 9.42 -2.23 9.18
C PRO A 30 10.21 -3.47 8.71
N SER A 31 11.53 -3.46 8.88
CA SER A 31 12.41 -4.58 8.56
C SER A 31 12.11 -5.86 9.35
N ALA A 32 11.69 -5.74 10.61
CA ALA A 32 11.33 -6.89 11.43
C ALA A 32 10.03 -7.55 10.95
N VAL A 33 9.09 -6.75 10.43
CA VAL A 33 7.82 -7.25 9.89
C VAL A 33 8.02 -7.88 8.52
N LEU A 34 8.84 -7.27 7.66
CA LEU A 34 9.20 -7.83 6.36
C LEU A 34 9.89 -9.21 6.50
N ARG A 35 10.73 -9.39 7.53
CA ARG A 35 11.37 -10.68 7.81
C ARG A 35 10.38 -11.76 8.24
N GLU A 36 9.40 -11.39 9.07
CA GLU A 36 8.32 -12.31 9.47
C GLU A 36 7.50 -12.75 8.26
N LEU A 37 7.14 -11.81 7.39
CA LEU A 37 6.40 -12.10 6.17
C LEU A 37 7.16 -12.97 5.17
N ALA A 38 8.49 -12.82 5.10
CA ALA A 38 9.34 -13.68 4.28
C ALA A 38 9.33 -15.14 4.76
N GLY A 39 8.91 -15.41 6.01
CA GLY A 39 8.71 -16.76 6.52
C GLY A 39 7.39 -17.41 6.11
N LEU A 40 6.41 -16.64 5.61
CA LEU A 40 5.11 -17.16 5.17
C LEU A 40 5.18 -17.70 3.74
N ASP A 41 5.66 -16.88 2.81
CA ASP A 41 5.82 -17.24 1.40
C ASP A 41 6.84 -16.31 0.73
N ALA A 42 7.54 -16.81 -0.28
CA ALA A 42 8.51 -16.05 -1.06
C ALA A 42 7.81 -15.04 -1.97
N ILE A 43 8.10 -13.75 -1.75
CA ILE A 43 7.64 -12.66 -2.62
C ILE A 43 8.36 -12.76 -3.97
N GLN A 44 7.62 -12.91 -5.06
CA GLN A 44 8.17 -12.98 -6.42
C GLN A 44 8.17 -11.63 -7.14
N SER A 45 7.14 -10.81 -6.91
CA SER A 45 7.07 -9.48 -7.52
C SER A 45 6.24 -8.50 -6.69
N PHE A 46 6.57 -7.23 -6.87
CA PHE A 46 5.90 -6.08 -6.28
C PHE A 46 5.43 -5.14 -7.40
N PRO A 47 4.31 -4.42 -7.21
CA PRO A 47 3.80 -3.50 -8.21
C PRO A 47 4.67 -2.23 -8.24
N LEU A 48 5.55 -2.14 -9.24
CA LEU A 48 6.54 -1.08 -9.36
C LEU A 48 5.89 0.30 -9.51
N GLU A 49 4.69 0.36 -10.09
CA GLU A 49 3.93 1.59 -10.30
C GLU A 49 3.60 2.30 -8.98
N TYR A 50 3.54 1.55 -7.87
CA TYR A 50 3.23 2.06 -6.54
C TYR A 50 4.44 2.08 -5.60
N VAL A 51 5.66 1.87 -6.11
CA VAL A 51 6.86 1.78 -5.26
C VAL A 51 7.18 3.11 -4.58
N MET A 52 6.97 4.23 -5.27
CA MET A 52 7.23 5.56 -4.71
C MET A 52 6.22 5.89 -3.60
N ALA A 53 4.94 5.55 -3.81
CA ALA A 53 3.92 5.70 -2.78
C ALA A 53 4.25 4.87 -1.53
N ALA A 54 4.76 3.64 -1.71
CA ALA A 54 5.20 2.80 -0.60
C ALA A 54 6.39 3.42 0.15
N ARG A 55 7.41 3.88 -0.57
CA ARG A 55 8.59 4.53 0.02
C ARG A 55 8.24 5.76 0.85
N VAL A 56 7.42 6.64 0.30
CA VAL A 56 6.95 7.84 1.01
C VAL A 56 6.15 7.46 2.25
N SER A 57 5.27 6.47 2.14
CA SER A 57 4.48 5.96 3.27
C SER A 57 5.36 5.42 4.41
N LEU A 58 6.39 4.63 4.07
CA LEU A 58 7.35 4.11 5.06
C LEU A 58 8.17 5.23 5.73
N LEU A 59 8.64 6.22 4.96
CA LEU A 59 9.42 7.35 5.49
C LEU A 59 8.59 8.23 6.44
N LEU A 60 7.38 8.62 6.02
CA LEU A 60 6.48 9.42 6.85
C LEU A 60 6.08 8.67 8.13
N ARG A 61 5.95 7.34 8.05
CA ARG A 61 5.68 6.52 9.24
C ARG A 61 6.90 6.46 10.17
N GLY A 62 8.10 6.27 9.63
CA GLY A 62 9.34 6.34 10.41
C GLY A 62 9.49 7.68 11.13
N LEU A 63 9.15 8.78 10.46
CA LEU A 63 9.14 10.12 11.04
C LEU A 63 8.08 10.24 12.16
N GLY A 64 6.86 9.77 11.93
CA GLY A 64 5.81 9.73 12.95
C GLY A 64 6.24 8.97 14.20
N LEU A 65 6.84 7.78 14.02
CA LEU A 65 7.39 6.98 15.13
C LEU A 65 8.45 7.75 15.92
N ALA A 66 9.36 8.46 15.25
CA ALA A 66 10.38 9.27 15.91
C ALA A 66 9.80 10.40 16.78
N PHE A 67 8.63 10.94 16.42
CA PHE A 67 7.89 11.95 17.20
C PHE A 67 6.85 11.36 18.15
N GLY A 68 6.75 10.03 18.28
CA GLY A 68 5.71 9.38 19.09
C GLY A 68 4.30 9.48 18.51
N VAL A 69 4.16 9.89 17.25
CA VAL A 69 2.88 10.05 16.55
C VAL A 69 2.58 8.79 15.73
N ARG A 70 1.39 8.22 15.94
CA ARG A 70 0.90 7.09 15.15
C ARG A 70 0.03 7.58 14.02
N VAL A 71 0.46 7.37 12.78
CA VAL A 71 -0.26 7.81 11.57
C VAL A 71 -0.88 6.60 10.87
N GLN A 72 -2.21 6.60 10.72
CA GLN A 72 -2.95 5.64 9.89
C GLN A 72 -3.29 6.29 8.54
N THR A 73 -2.42 6.08 7.56
CA THR A 73 -2.52 6.69 6.23
C THR A 73 -3.80 6.28 5.50
N ALA A 74 -4.26 5.03 5.57
CA ALA A 74 -5.45 4.61 4.82
C ALA A 74 -6.72 5.27 5.34
N ARG A 75 -6.84 5.55 6.64
CA ARG A 75 -7.98 6.33 7.17
C ARG A 75 -8.01 7.73 6.57
N LEU A 76 -6.85 8.36 6.46
CA LEU A 76 -6.72 9.69 5.87
C LEU A 76 -6.89 9.67 4.34
N TRP A 77 -6.52 8.56 3.69
CA TRP A 77 -6.55 8.42 2.24
C TRP A 77 -7.92 7.98 1.71
N ARG A 78 -8.72 7.29 2.52
CA ARG A 78 -10.06 6.80 2.18
C ARG A 78 -10.94 7.79 1.40
N PRO A 79 -11.17 9.05 1.84
CA PRO A 79 -12.03 9.96 1.11
C PRO A 79 -11.51 10.32 -0.29
N TYR A 80 -10.18 10.34 -0.48
CA TYR A 80 -9.56 10.60 -1.78
C TYR A 80 -9.66 9.38 -2.70
N ALA A 81 -9.41 8.18 -2.17
CA ALA A 81 -9.57 6.93 -2.91
C ALA A 81 -11.03 6.72 -3.38
N GLU A 82 -12.00 6.94 -2.49
CA GLU A 82 -13.43 6.86 -2.82
C GLU A 82 -13.84 7.89 -3.89
N ARG A 83 -13.20 9.07 -3.92
CA ARG A 83 -13.44 10.08 -4.95
C ARG A 83 -12.86 9.65 -6.30
N GLY A 84 -11.62 9.14 -6.32
CA GLY A 84 -10.97 8.66 -7.53
C GLY A 84 -11.72 7.46 -8.15
N LEU A 85 -12.16 6.51 -7.32
CA LEU A 85 -12.94 5.37 -7.79
C LEU A 85 -14.27 5.80 -8.42
N ARG A 86 -14.97 6.77 -7.82
CA ARG A 86 -16.19 7.34 -8.41
C ARG A 86 -15.92 7.96 -9.79
N GLN A 87 -14.82 8.67 -9.96
CA GLN A 87 -14.44 9.27 -11.24
C GLN A 87 -14.13 8.21 -12.30
N VAL A 88 -13.39 7.15 -11.94
CA VAL A 88 -13.06 6.05 -12.87
C VAL A 88 -14.32 5.29 -13.30
N VAL A 89 -15.20 4.96 -12.36
CA VAL A 89 -16.48 4.28 -12.65
C VAL A 89 -17.36 5.13 -13.57
N MET A 90 -17.43 6.45 -13.32
CA MET A 90 -18.19 7.35 -14.20
C MET A 90 -17.58 7.48 -15.61
N ALA A 91 -16.26 7.54 -15.73
CA ALA A 91 -15.59 7.58 -17.03
C ALA A 91 -15.82 6.29 -17.83
N GLN A 92 -15.72 5.13 -17.17
CA GLN A 92 -16.00 3.83 -17.77
C GLN A 92 -17.47 3.70 -18.22
N ALA A 93 -18.42 4.21 -17.43
CA ALA A 93 -19.85 4.22 -17.78
C ALA A 93 -20.18 5.12 -18.98
N GLN A 94 -19.35 6.14 -19.25
CA GLN A 94 -19.51 7.07 -20.38
C GLN A 94 -18.80 6.60 -21.66
N GLY A 95 -18.26 5.38 -21.68
CA GLY A 95 -17.53 4.84 -22.84
C GLY A 95 -16.20 5.56 -23.14
N GLN A 96 -15.73 6.40 -22.21
CA GLN A 96 -14.43 7.05 -22.32
C GLN A 96 -13.39 6.12 -21.70
N GLY A 97 -12.44 5.66 -22.53
CA GLY A 97 -11.31 4.85 -22.08
C GLY A 97 -10.62 5.49 -20.86
N ALA A 98 -10.17 4.66 -19.93
CA ALA A 98 -9.64 5.09 -18.63
C ALA A 98 -8.70 6.30 -18.78
N PRO A 99 -8.83 7.33 -17.93
CA PRO A 99 -8.03 8.54 -18.04
C PRO A 99 -6.54 8.16 -18.05
N SER A 100 -5.81 8.68 -19.04
CA SER A 100 -4.37 8.48 -19.14
C SER A 100 -3.72 8.92 -17.82
N ASN A 101 -2.92 8.03 -17.24
CA ASN A 101 -2.22 8.26 -15.99
C ASN A 101 -1.40 9.56 -16.09
N PRO A 102 -1.68 10.61 -15.30
CA PRO A 102 -0.99 11.91 -15.39
C PRO A 102 0.45 11.86 -14.86
N LEU A 103 0.94 10.70 -14.42
CA LEU A 103 2.28 10.49 -13.88
C LEU A 103 3.21 9.69 -14.82
N ARG A 104 2.94 9.71 -16.13
CA ARG A 104 3.86 9.19 -17.15
C ARG A 104 4.67 10.32 -17.78
#